data_AF-A0A1H8KGS0-F1
#
_entry.id   AF-A0A1H8KGS0-F1
#
_cell.length_a   1.000
_cell.length_b   1.000
_cell.length_c   1.000
_cell.angle_alpha   90.00
_cell.angle_beta   90.00
_cell.angle_gamma   90.00
#
_symmetry.space_group_name_H-M   'P 1'
#
loop_
_entity.id
_entity.type
_entity.pdbx_description
1 polymer ?
#
loop_
_entity_poly.entity_id
_entity_poly.type
_entity_poly.pdbx_seq_one_letter_code
_entity_poly.pdbx_strand_id
1 'polypeptide(L)'
;MKLLLSSILMVLIAGSLLSCEKDSSTKQEHQTRNNPEPWEESWGEYQSKTTAPYARHAPPTFMGYTCTIDCSGHEAGYEWAEENDIHDPDDCGGNSDSFIEGCIAYAEERQAQASDTEELDYDY
;
A
#
# COMPACT_ATOMS: atom_id res chain seq x y z
N MET A 1 -10.30 -37.68 49.05
CA MET A 1 -9.18 -36.73 48.96
C MET A 1 -8.94 -36.41 47.49
N LYS A 2 -8.68 -35.13 47.18
CA LYS A 2 -8.69 -34.46 45.85
C LYS A 2 -10.07 -33.86 45.50
N LEU A 3 -10.52 -32.84 46.23
CA LEU A 3 -10.09 -31.42 46.20
C LEU A 3 -10.54 -30.76 44.88
N LEU A 4 -11.60 -29.96 44.92
CA LEU A 4 -11.51 -28.50 45.15
C LEU A 4 -10.67 -27.77 44.09
N LEU A 5 -10.92 -28.00 42.80
CA LEU A 5 -10.27 -27.28 41.70
C LEU A 5 -11.23 -26.43 40.85
N SER A 6 -12.51 -26.35 41.21
CA SER A 6 -13.53 -25.69 40.37
C SER A 6 -13.82 -24.22 40.70
N SER A 7 -13.05 -23.56 41.60
CA SER A 7 -13.49 -22.25 42.14
C SER A 7 -12.43 -21.15 42.26
N ILE A 8 -11.21 -21.31 41.71
CA ILE A 8 -10.15 -20.29 41.85
C ILE A 8 -9.69 -19.66 40.53
N LEU A 9 -10.04 -20.20 39.36
CA LEU A 9 -9.68 -19.58 38.07
C LEU A 9 -10.68 -18.51 37.61
N MET A 10 -11.09 -17.62 38.51
CA MET A 10 -11.97 -16.47 38.24
C MET A 10 -11.37 -15.15 38.78
N VAL A 11 -10.06 -15.08 39.04
CA VAL A 11 -9.42 -13.87 39.61
C VAL A 11 -8.03 -13.61 39.02
N LEU A 12 -7.94 -13.35 37.71
CA LEU A 12 -6.77 -12.67 37.11
C LEU A 12 -7.22 -11.61 36.10
N ILE A 13 -8.22 -10.82 36.49
CA ILE A 13 -8.58 -9.56 35.82
C ILE A 13 -8.21 -8.43 36.78
N ALA A 14 -6.94 -8.05 36.84
CA ALA A 14 -6.53 -6.81 37.51
C ALA A 14 -5.14 -6.33 37.04
N GLY A 15 -5.09 -5.07 36.58
CA GLY A 15 -3.89 -4.24 36.55
C GLY A 15 -3.01 -4.44 35.31
N SER A 16 -3.30 -3.83 34.16
CA SER A 16 -3.17 -2.40 33.84
C SER A 16 -1.78 -1.81 34.11
N LEU A 17 -1.27 -1.14 33.07
CA LEU A 17 -0.22 -0.12 33.04
C LEU A 17 1.21 -0.61 32.78
N LEU A 18 1.52 -0.86 31.51
CA LEU A 18 2.87 -0.57 30.99
C LEU A 18 2.74 0.35 29.76
N SER A 19 2.88 1.64 30.05
CA SER A 19 3.36 2.75 29.24
C SER A 19 3.28 2.64 27.70
N CYS A 20 2.34 3.37 27.09
CA CYS A 20 2.59 3.99 25.79
C CYS A 20 3.42 5.26 26.04
N GLU A 21 4.73 5.18 25.81
CA GLU A 21 5.58 6.36 25.70
C GLU A 21 5.13 7.11 24.44
N LYS A 22 4.60 8.32 24.62
CA LYS A 22 4.24 9.22 23.52
C LYS A 22 5.55 9.74 22.93
N ASP A 23 5.94 9.24 21.76
CA ASP A 23 7.02 9.88 21.01
C ASP A 23 6.57 11.26 20.53
N SER A 24 7.16 12.26 21.18
CA SER A 24 7.08 13.67 20.85
C SER A 24 7.69 13.89 19.47
N SER A 25 6.83 14.06 18.46
CA SER A 25 7.22 14.49 17.12
C SER A 25 7.92 15.85 17.20
N THR A 26 9.25 15.79 17.19
CA THR A 26 10.14 16.94 17.18
C THR A 26 10.34 17.34 15.73
N LYS A 27 9.85 18.53 15.36
CA LYS A 27 10.19 19.18 14.09
C LYS A 27 11.71 19.36 14.01
N GLN A 28 12.33 18.80 12.98
CA GLN A 28 13.67 19.21 12.55
C GLN A 28 13.63 19.59 11.06
N GLU A 29 13.53 20.90 10.87
CA GLU A 29 14.19 21.68 9.83
C GLU A 29 15.39 21.02 9.12
N HIS A 30 15.31 20.90 7.79
CA HIS A 30 16.51 20.79 6.95
C HIS A 30 16.66 22.09 6.13
N GLN A 31 17.65 22.89 6.51
CA GLN A 31 18.31 23.83 5.61
C GLN A 31 19.69 23.25 5.34
N THR A 32 20.02 23.01 4.07
CA THR A 32 21.39 23.08 3.57
C THR A 32 21.39 23.34 2.07
N ARG A 33 21.55 24.63 1.75
CA ARG A 33 22.18 25.10 0.52
C ARG A 33 23.54 24.42 0.38
N ASN A 34 23.80 23.71 -0.72
CA ASN A 34 25.13 23.53 -1.31
C ASN A 34 24.99 23.05 -2.77
N ASN A 35 25.44 23.88 -3.70
CA ASN A 35 25.50 23.64 -5.14
C ASN A 35 26.89 23.11 -5.52
N PRO A 36 27.04 21.98 -6.24
CA PRO A 36 28.27 21.65 -6.95
C PRO A 36 28.18 21.95 -8.46
N GLU A 37 29.19 22.71 -8.91
CA GLU A 37 29.55 23.16 -10.25
C GLU A 37 30.13 22.03 -11.16
N PRO A 38 30.33 22.29 -12.47
CA PRO A 38 30.04 21.36 -13.56
C PRO A 38 31.22 20.48 -13.97
N TRP A 39 30.96 19.18 -14.13
CA TRP A 39 31.85 18.23 -14.77
C TRP A 39 31.50 18.17 -16.26
N GLU A 40 32.26 18.87 -17.10
CA GLU A 40 32.36 18.55 -18.52
C GLU A 40 33.62 17.68 -18.75
N GLU A 41 33.53 16.81 -19.76
CA GLU A 41 34.60 15.96 -20.34
C GLU A 41 34.72 14.51 -19.83
N SER A 42 33.88 13.62 -20.38
CA SER A 42 34.30 12.32 -20.99
C SER A 42 33.09 11.43 -21.31
N TRP A 43 32.25 11.83 -22.27
CA TRP A 43 31.12 11.01 -22.73
C TRP A 43 31.45 10.27 -24.03
N GLY A 44 32.20 9.19 -23.90
CA GLY A 44 32.14 8.05 -24.82
C GLY A 44 31.38 6.91 -24.13
N GLU A 45 30.38 6.36 -24.81
CA GLU A 45 29.80 5.05 -24.50
C GLU A 45 29.07 4.90 -23.13
N TYR A 46 28.05 5.70 -22.87
CA TYR A 46 26.99 5.28 -21.94
C TYR A 46 25.62 5.67 -22.51
N GLN A 47 25.26 5.00 -23.61
CA GLN A 47 23.85 4.82 -23.93
C GLN A 47 23.16 4.27 -22.68
N SER A 48 22.23 5.05 -22.10
CA SER A 48 21.25 4.71 -21.04
C SER A 48 21.16 5.68 -19.85
N LYS A 49 21.61 6.94 -19.95
CA LYS A 49 21.37 7.96 -18.90
C LYS A 49 21.24 9.36 -19.48
N THR A 50 20.05 9.71 -19.99
CA THR A 50 19.74 11.11 -20.33
C THR A 50 19.14 11.82 -19.14
N THR A 51 20.01 12.50 -18.40
CA THR A 51 19.69 13.62 -17.51
C THR A 51 19.10 14.77 -18.34
N ALA A 52 17.78 14.80 -18.50
CA ALA A 52 17.05 16.05 -18.70
C ALA A 52 16.60 16.52 -17.32
N PRO A 53 17.06 17.68 -16.79
CA PRO A 53 16.76 18.09 -15.42
C PRO A 53 15.28 18.45 -15.20
N TYR A 54 14.45 18.34 -16.24
CA TYR A 54 12.99 18.46 -16.15
C TYR A 54 12.28 17.69 -17.28
N ALA A 55 12.73 16.48 -17.62
CA ALA A 55 11.77 15.55 -18.21
C ALA A 55 10.79 15.20 -17.10
N ARG A 56 9.58 15.81 -17.12
CA ARG A 56 8.48 15.42 -16.24
C ARG A 56 8.23 13.93 -16.49
N HIS A 57 8.82 13.08 -15.68
CA HIS A 57 8.38 11.70 -15.57
C HIS A 57 6.94 11.83 -15.09
N ALA A 58 6.01 11.38 -15.93
CA ALA A 58 4.63 11.22 -15.47
C ALA A 58 4.68 10.43 -14.16
N PRO A 59 3.88 10.81 -13.14
CA PRO A 59 3.87 10.05 -11.91
C PRO A 59 3.54 8.59 -12.24
N PRO A 60 4.19 7.62 -11.56
CA PRO A 60 3.87 6.22 -11.77
C PRO A 60 2.40 5.98 -11.45
N THR A 61 1.84 4.96 -12.09
CA THR A 61 0.44 4.58 -11.91
C THR A 61 0.32 3.09 -11.65
N PHE A 62 -0.62 2.71 -10.80
CA PHE A 62 -1.01 1.33 -10.55
C PHE A 62 -2.48 1.15 -10.95
N MET A 63 -2.76 0.29 -11.93
CA MET A 63 -4.13 0.02 -12.42
C MET A 63 -4.93 1.30 -12.77
N GLY A 64 -4.25 2.35 -13.23
CA GLY A 64 -4.85 3.65 -13.55
C GLY A 64 -4.86 4.68 -12.41
N TYR A 65 -4.57 4.27 -11.17
CA TYR A 65 -4.45 5.17 -10.01
C TYR A 65 -3.06 5.78 -9.93
N THR A 66 -2.97 7.07 -9.60
CA THR A 66 -1.68 7.78 -9.52
C THR A 66 -0.99 7.51 -8.19
N CYS A 67 0.25 7.04 -8.26
CA CYS A 67 1.08 6.78 -7.08
C CYS A 67 1.69 8.11 -6.57
N THR A 68 1.79 8.26 -5.24
CA THR A 68 2.26 9.51 -4.62
C THR A 68 3.79 9.59 -4.57
N ILE A 69 4.43 8.57 -4.01
CA ILE A 69 5.89 8.39 -3.93
C ILE A 69 6.27 7.08 -4.60
N ASP A 70 5.57 6.02 -4.20
CA ASP A 70 5.61 4.68 -4.77
C ASP A 70 4.19 4.11 -4.84
N CYS A 71 4.05 2.94 -5.47
CA CYS A 71 2.78 2.25 -5.63
C CYS A 71 2.53 1.20 -4.54
N SER A 72 3.35 1.18 -3.47
CA SER A 72 3.31 0.11 -2.46
C SER A 72 1.97 0.04 -1.71
N GLY A 73 1.31 1.18 -1.50
CA GLY A 73 -0.01 1.23 -0.89
C GLY A 73 -1.08 0.57 -1.76
N HIS A 74 -1.02 0.81 -3.08
CA HIS A 74 -1.92 0.20 -4.05
C HIS A 74 -1.67 -1.29 -4.20
N GLU A 75 -0.41 -1.70 -4.34
CA GLU A 75 0.00 -3.10 -4.42
C GLU A 75 -0.48 -3.88 -3.19
N ALA A 76 -0.27 -3.34 -1.99
CA ALA A 76 -0.72 -3.97 -0.74
C ALA A 76 -2.24 -4.12 -0.67
N GLY A 77 -3.00 -3.13 -1.16
CA GLY A 77 -4.46 -3.20 -1.22
C GLY A 77 -4.96 -4.27 -2.20
N TYR A 78 -4.31 -4.36 -3.36
CA TYR A 78 -4.61 -5.34 -4.39
C TYR A 78 -4.32 -6.76 -3.93
N GLU A 79 -3.13 -7.00 -3.38
CA GLU A 79 -2.72 -8.31 -2.83
C GLU A 79 -3.67 -8.74 -1.70
N TRP A 80 -4.03 -7.82 -0.80
CA TRP A 80 -5.00 -8.13 0.26
C TRP A 80 -6.37 -8.51 -0.30
N ALA A 81 -6.86 -7.81 -1.32
CA ALA A 81 -8.13 -8.12 -1.96
C ALA A 81 -8.11 -9.50 -2.64
N GLU A 82 -6.99 -9.87 -3.28
CA GLU A 82 -6.76 -11.19 -3.83
C GLU A 82 -6.76 -12.28 -2.74
N GLU A 83 -6.02 -12.07 -1.66
CA GLU A 83 -5.94 -13.03 -0.54
C GLU A 83 -7.30 -13.25 0.16
N ASN A 84 -8.18 -12.25 0.11
CA ASN A 84 -9.50 -12.28 0.74
C ASN A 84 -10.64 -12.49 -0.24
N ASP A 85 -10.32 -12.74 -1.53
CA ASP A 85 -11.29 -13.05 -2.57
C ASP A 85 -12.38 -11.97 -2.71
N ILE A 86 -11.97 -10.70 -2.66
CA ILE A 86 -12.88 -9.55 -2.75
C ILE A 86 -13.35 -9.36 -4.19
N HIS A 87 -14.66 -9.50 -4.40
CA HIS A 87 -15.29 -9.35 -5.72
C HIS A 87 -16.15 -8.09 -5.86
N ASP A 88 -16.49 -7.45 -4.74
CA ASP A 88 -17.28 -6.22 -4.72
C ASP A 88 -16.39 -5.03 -4.30
N PRO A 89 -16.23 -4.00 -5.14
CA PRO A 89 -15.54 -2.77 -4.77
C PRO A 89 -16.10 -2.12 -3.50
N ASP A 90 -17.39 -2.30 -3.20
CA ASP A 90 -18.02 -1.75 -1.99
C ASP A 90 -17.57 -2.47 -0.70
N ASP A 91 -16.99 -3.67 -0.81
CA ASP A 91 -16.38 -4.40 0.30
C ASP A 91 -14.96 -3.91 0.63
N CYS A 92 -14.38 -3.03 -0.20
CA CYS A 92 -13.07 -2.45 0.05
C CYS A 92 -13.10 -1.42 1.18
N GLY A 93 -12.23 -1.61 2.17
CA GLY A 93 -12.05 -0.71 3.30
C GLY A 93 -10.58 -0.56 3.69
N GLY A 94 -10.30 0.30 4.66
CA GLY A 94 -8.93 0.52 5.14
C GLY A 94 -8.72 1.90 5.74
N ASN A 95 -7.48 2.18 6.16
CA ASN A 95 -7.08 3.48 6.72
C ASN A 95 -6.29 4.36 5.74
N SER A 96 -6.05 3.90 4.51
CA SER A 96 -5.26 4.61 3.50
C SER A 96 -5.98 4.60 2.18
N ASP A 97 -6.10 5.76 1.54
CA ASP A 97 -6.74 5.90 0.22
C ASP A 97 -6.07 5.00 -0.82
N SER A 98 -4.72 4.98 -0.84
CA SER A 98 -3.97 4.11 -1.77
C SER A 98 -4.26 2.62 -1.59
N PHE A 99 -4.49 2.18 -0.36
CA PHE A 99 -4.86 0.79 -0.08
C PHE A 99 -6.26 0.47 -0.60
N ILE A 100 -7.22 1.37 -0.35
CA ILE A 100 -8.60 1.21 -0.81
C ILE A 100 -8.65 1.21 -2.34
N GLU A 101 -7.91 2.12 -2.99
CA GLU A 101 -7.79 2.18 -4.46
C GLU A 101 -7.21 0.88 -5.04
N GLY A 102 -6.19 0.29 -4.38
CA GLY A 102 -5.64 -1.01 -4.77
C GLY A 102 -6.65 -2.16 -4.66
N CYS A 103 -7.43 -2.19 -3.59
CA CYS A 103 -8.49 -3.17 -3.39
C CYS A 103 -9.59 -3.04 -4.45
N ILE A 104 -10.06 -1.82 -4.71
CA ILE A 104 -11.09 -1.55 -5.72
C ILE A 104 -10.61 -2.03 -7.09
N ALA A 105 -9.35 -1.75 -7.45
CA ALA A 105 -8.78 -2.18 -8.72
C ALA A 105 -8.84 -3.70 -8.92
N TYR A 106 -8.62 -4.50 -7.86
CA TYR A 106 -8.77 -5.96 -7.92
C TYR A 106 -10.25 -6.35 -8.11
N ALA A 107 -11.14 -5.80 -7.30
CA ALA A 107 -12.55 -6.14 -7.33
C ALA A 107 -13.20 -5.80 -8.69
N GLU A 108 -12.89 -4.64 -9.26
CA GLU A 108 -13.34 -4.26 -10.61
C GLU A 108 -12.80 -5.22 -11.69
N GLU A 109 -11.54 -5.66 -11.57
CA GLU A 109 -10.96 -6.65 -12.50
C GLU A 109 -11.72 -7.98 -12.41
N ARG A 110 -12.04 -8.45 -11.21
CA ARG A 110 -12.85 -9.67 -11.01
C ARG A 110 -14.25 -9.54 -11.62
N GLN A 111 -14.90 -8.40 -11.43
CA GLN A 111 -16.23 -8.15 -12.01
C GLN A 111 -16.20 -8.15 -13.54
N ALA A 112 -15.19 -7.50 -14.14
CA ALA A 112 -15.02 -7.49 -15.59
C ALA A 112 -14.79 -8.91 -16.16
N GLN A 113 -13.98 -9.73 -15.48
CA GLN A 113 -13.73 -11.11 -15.89
C GLN A 113 -14.99 -11.99 -15.78
N ALA A 114 -15.82 -11.76 -14.77
CA ALA A 114 -17.10 -12.44 -14.62
C ALA A 114 -18.06 -12.10 -15.77
N SER A 115 -18.15 -10.81 -16.16
CA SER A 115 -19.03 -10.41 -17.27
C SER A 115 -18.61 -10.97 -18.63
N ASP A 116 -17.30 -11.08 -18.88
CA ASP A 116 -16.79 -11.58 -20.17
C ASP A 116 -17.06 -13.08 -20.38
N THR A 117 -17.26 -13.84 -19.31
CA THR A 117 -17.51 -15.28 -19.40
C THR A 117 -18.97 -15.60 -19.76
N GLU A 118 -19.91 -14.69 -19.48
CA GLU A 118 -21.35 -14.92 -19.72
C GLU A 118 -21.79 -14.66 -21.18
N GLU A 119 -20.91 -14.15 -22.05
CA GLU A 119 -21.23 -13.84 -23.46
C GLU A 119 -21.13 -15.07 -24.40
N LEU A 120 -20.60 -16.21 -23.94
CA LEU A 120 -20.29 -17.37 -24.81
C LEU A 120 -21.38 -18.47 -24.94
N ASP A 121 -22.63 -18.24 -24.51
CA ASP A 121 -23.69 -19.28 -24.53
C ASP A 121 -24.95 -18.93 -25.38
N TYR A 122 -24.85 -18.09 -26.40
CA TYR A 122 -25.99 -17.80 -27.30
C TYR A 122 -25.65 -17.97 -28.79
N ASP A 123 -25.64 -19.23 -29.26
CA ASP A 123 -25.85 -19.57 -30.68
C ASP A 123 -26.69 -20.85 -30.78
N TYR A 124 -28.02 -20.70 -30.91
CA TYR A 124 -28.92 -21.76 -31.39
C TYR A 124 -30.08 -21.20 -32.21
#